data_AF-A0A5D2QT86-F1
#
_entry.id   AF-A0A5D2QT86-F1
#
_cell.length_a   1.000
_cell.length_b   1.000
_cell.length_c   1.000
_cell.angle_alpha   90.00
_cell.angle_beta   90.00
_cell.angle_gamma   90.00
#
_symmetry.space_group_name_H-M   'P 1'
#
loop_
_entity.id
_entity.type
_entity.pdbx_description
1 polymer ?
#
loop_
_entity_poly.entity_id
_entity_poly.type
_entity_poly.pdbx_seq_one_letter_code
_entity_poly.pdbx_strand_id
1 'polypeptide(L)'
;MAKELEGFNFEQRHGKARVRVGRVWRSKDGCRHFMVEWNVNISLLSNCVAAYVRDDNSDIVATDTMKNTVYVKAKECSEQLSAEEFAILLGKHFTSFYPQVFTAIVKIVEKPWERISVNGQPHEHGFKLGSEKHTTEAIVQKSGVLQLTSGVEGLSLLKTTQSGFEGFIRDKYTALPETRERMLATEVTASWRYSYESVSSIPQKSLYLNEQYLNVKKALVDAFFGPPERGVYSASVQSTLLQMAKAVLGRFSDISSVKLKMPNIHFLPVNISSKDHGSIVKFDDDVYLPTDEPHGSIEASLSRFWSKM
;
A
#
# COMPACT_ATOMS: atom_id res chain seq x y z
N MET A 1 12.46 -6.83 22.61
CA MET A 1 12.34 -7.91 23.60
C MET A 1 11.60 -7.34 24.79
N ALA A 2 10.47 -7.94 25.15
CA ALA A 2 9.74 -7.57 26.36
C ALA A 2 10.70 -7.70 27.55
N LYS A 3 10.78 -6.65 28.37
CA LYS A 3 11.40 -6.77 29.69
C LYS A 3 10.27 -6.99 30.67
N GLU A 4 10.42 -7.96 31.56
CA GLU A 4 9.57 -8.04 32.73
C GLU A 4 9.82 -6.78 33.56
N LEU A 5 8.80 -5.93 33.66
CA LEU A 5 8.82 -4.72 34.46
C LEU A 5 7.77 -4.90 35.55
N GLU A 6 8.23 -5.09 36.80
CA GLU A 6 7.35 -5.25 37.97
C GLU A 6 6.31 -6.38 37.80
N GLY A 7 6.68 -7.48 37.12
CA GLY A 7 5.78 -8.60 36.85
C GLY A 7 4.87 -8.42 35.62
N PHE A 8 5.03 -7.34 34.85
CA PHE A 8 4.31 -7.10 33.60
C PHE A 8 5.22 -7.26 32.38
N ASN A 9 4.64 -7.72 31.28
CA ASN A 9 5.32 -7.71 29.97
C ASN A 9 5.33 -6.27 29.43
N PHE A 10 6.51 -5.65 29.39
CA PHE A 10 6.66 -4.28 28.89
C PHE A 10 7.24 -4.25 27.48
N GLU A 11 6.49 -3.68 26.54
CA GLU A 11 6.93 -3.36 25.19
C GLU A 11 6.84 -1.86 24.94
N GLN A 12 7.84 -1.31 24.25
CA GLN A 12 7.91 0.14 24.01
C GLN A 12 8.44 0.45 22.61
N ARG A 13 7.95 1.55 22.06
CA ARG A 13 8.52 2.25 20.92
C ARG A 13 8.16 3.73 21.01
N HIS A 14 9.04 4.62 20.58
CA HIS A 14 8.73 6.05 20.51
C HIS A 14 9.11 6.60 19.13
N GLY A 15 8.51 7.73 18.72
CA GLY A 15 8.88 8.31 17.45
C GLY A 15 8.09 9.54 17.01
N LYS A 16 8.17 9.84 15.72
CA LYS A 16 7.54 11.01 15.09
C LYS A 16 6.67 10.56 13.92
N ALA A 17 5.42 11.03 13.91
CA ALA A 17 4.45 10.71 12.87
C ALA A 17 4.13 11.95 12.01
N ARG A 18 3.60 11.71 10.81
CA ARG A 18 3.06 12.74 9.91
C ARG A 18 4.10 13.80 9.49
N VAL A 19 5.37 13.42 9.34
CA VAL A 19 6.42 14.31 8.83
C VAL A 19 6.27 14.41 7.30
N ARG A 20 5.75 15.54 6.81
CA ARG A 20 5.62 15.79 5.37
C ARG A 20 6.93 16.34 4.81
N VAL A 21 7.41 15.77 3.72
CA VAL A 21 8.60 16.24 3.00
C VAL A 21 8.34 16.16 1.50
N GLY A 22 8.58 17.26 0.79
CA GLY A 22 8.63 17.30 -0.67
C GLY A 22 10.08 17.39 -1.12
N ARG A 23 10.47 16.58 -2.10
CA ARG A 23 11.83 16.61 -2.67
C ARG A 23 11.75 16.75 -4.17
N VAL A 24 12.50 17.72 -4.70
CA VAL A 24 12.67 17.95 -6.15
C VAL A 24 14.12 17.67 -6.52
N TRP A 25 14.33 16.82 -7.53
CA TRP A 25 15.59 16.64 -8.23
C TRP A 25 15.51 17.26 -9.61
N ARG A 26 16.64 17.73 -10.13
CA ARG A 26 16.74 18.31 -11.48
C ARG A 26 17.76 17.54 -12.29
N SER A 27 17.50 17.34 -13.57
CA SER A 27 18.48 16.81 -14.52
C SER A 27 19.72 17.72 -14.59
N LYS A 28 20.80 17.20 -15.16
CA LYS A 28 22.07 17.93 -15.27
C LYS A 28 21.96 19.25 -16.04
N ASP A 29 21.08 19.30 -17.05
CA ASP A 29 20.77 20.50 -17.83
C ASP A 29 19.75 21.43 -17.14
N GLY A 30 19.17 21.03 -16.01
CA GLY A 30 18.20 21.80 -15.24
C GLY A 30 16.78 21.83 -15.81
N CYS A 31 16.56 21.26 -16.99
CA CYS A 31 15.28 21.30 -17.71
C CYS A 31 14.25 20.37 -17.04
N ARG A 32 14.62 19.10 -16.85
CA ARG A 32 13.72 18.05 -16.35
C ARG A 32 13.71 18.03 -14.84
N HIS A 33 12.54 18.22 -14.23
CA HIS A 33 12.37 18.14 -12.78
C HIS A 33 11.69 16.82 -12.43
N PHE A 34 12.10 16.21 -11.33
CA PHE A 34 11.52 15.01 -10.74
C PHE A 34 11.11 15.34 -9.32
N MET A 35 9.94 14.88 -8.87
CA MET A 35 9.46 15.24 -7.54
C MET A 35 8.78 14.07 -6.85
N VAL A 36 8.93 14.03 -5.52
CA VAL A 36 8.18 13.16 -4.62
C VAL A 36 7.64 13.97 -3.45
N GLU A 37 6.51 13.53 -2.90
CA GLU A 37 5.98 14.07 -1.65
C GLU A 37 5.66 12.90 -0.72
N TRP A 38 6.35 12.84 0.40
CA TRP A 38 6.27 11.74 1.37
C TRP A 38 5.66 12.21 2.68
N ASN A 39 4.82 11.35 3.25
CA ASN A 39 4.42 11.40 4.65
C ASN A 39 5.15 10.29 5.40
N VAL A 40 6.10 10.68 6.26
CA VAL A 40 7.01 9.78 6.95
C VAL A 40 6.57 9.60 8.41
N ASN A 41 6.50 8.35 8.84
CA ASN A 41 6.35 7.95 10.25
C ASN A 41 7.57 7.14 10.66
N ILE A 42 8.18 7.52 11.78
CA ILE A 42 9.35 6.86 12.36
C ILE A 42 8.95 6.33 13.73
N SER A 43 9.32 5.09 14.03
CA SER A 43 9.23 4.50 15.36
C SER A 43 10.52 3.77 15.68
N LEU A 44 11.12 4.08 16.81
CA LEU A 44 12.37 3.46 17.27
C LEU A 44 12.07 2.52 18.43
N LEU A 45 12.71 1.35 18.41
CA LEU A 45 12.87 0.53 19.58
C LEU A 45 14.31 0.70 20.08
N SER A 46 14.44 1.13 21.33
CA SER A 46 15.72 1.50 21.95
C SER A 46 15.80 1.10 23.42
N ASN A 47 17.00 1.12 23.97
CA ASN A 47 17.26 0.87 25.39
C ASN A 47 16.92 2.09 26.27
N CYS A 48 15.70 2.62 26.20
CA CYS A 48 15.30 3.84 26.90
C CYS A 48 14.32 3.60 28.08
N VAL A 49 14.35 2.41 28.70
CA VAL A 49 13.45 2.07 29.83
C VAL A 49 13.59 3.07 30.99
N ALA A 50 14.77 3.64 31.19
CA ALA A 50 15.04 4.64 32.23
C ALA A 50 14.09 5.85 32.15
N ALA A 51 13.65 6.24 30.94
CA ALA A 51 12.72 7.34 30.74
C ALA A 51 11.31 7.05 31.27
N TYR A 52 10.93 5.77 31.37
CA TYR A 52 9.61 5.34 31.83
C TYR A 52 9.54 5.13 33.35
N VAL A 53 10.67 4.84 33.99
CA VAL A 53 10.68 4.35 35.38
C VAL A 53 11.59 5.15 36.32
N ARG A 54 12.39 6.09 35.79
CA ARG A 54 13.30 6.94 36.57
C ARG A 54 13.36 8.39 36.09
N ASP A 55 12.44 8.80 35.22
CA ASP A 55 12.43 10.15 34.62
C ASP A 55 13.75 10.55 33.91
N ASP A 56 14.52 9.55 33.45
CA ASP A 56 15.84 9.74 32.84
C ASP A 56 15.76 9.64 31.32
N ASN A 57 15.90 10.79 30.65
CA ASN A 57 15.78 10.92 29.19
C ASN A 57 17.12 10.80 28.45
N SER A 58 18.22 10.44 29.11
CA SER A 58 19.57 10.41 28.50
C SER A 58 19.68 9.55 27.24
N ASP A 59 18.91 8.47 27.16
CA ASP A 59 18.88 7.56 25.99
C ASP A 59 17.79 7.91 24.95
N ILE A 60 16.97 8.93 25.21
CA ILE A 60 15.86 9.31 24.32
C ILE A 60 16.39 10.14 23.14
N VAL A 61 16.27 9.58 21.94
CA VAL A 61 16.33 10.40 20.71
C VAL A 61 15.07 11.25 20.65
N ALA A 62 15.21 12.56 20.79
CA ALA A 62 14.08 13.48 20.77
C ALA A 62 13.29 13.38 19.45
N THR A 63 11.97 13.40 19.53
CA THR A 63 11.11 13.24 18.34
C THR A 63 11.25 14.42 17.36
N ASP A 64 11.63 15.61 17.84
CA ASP A 64 11.98 16.74 16.98
C ASP A 64 13.26 16.49 16.17
N THR A 65 14.28 15.88 16.80
CA THR A 65 15.49 15.45 16.09
C THR A 65 15.15 14.46 14.98
N MET A 66 14.24 13.51 15.22
CA MET A 66 13.80 12.57 14.18
C MET A 66 13.17 13.29 12.97
N LYS A 67 12.32 14.31 13.21
CA LYS A 67 11.75 15.16 12.16
C LYS A 67 12.86 15.88 11.38
N ASN A 68 13.82 16.48 12.08
CA ASN A 68 14.94 17.19 11.45
C ASN A 68 15.80 16.23 10.61
N THR A 69 16.05 15.01 11.09
CA THR A 69 16.75 13.97 10.34
C THR A 69 16.06 13.65 9.00
N VAL A 70 14.73 13.60 8.95
CA VAL A 70 14.01 13.40 7.67
C VAL A 70 14.37 14.48 6.66
N TYR A 71 14.36 15.75 7.08
CA TYR A 71 14.70 16.87 6.19
C TYR A 71 16.17 16.87 5.77
N VAL A 72 17.08 16.61 6.71
CA VAL A 72 18.52 16.52 6.43
C VAL A 72 18.80 15.39 5.46
N LYS A 73 18.27 14.19 5.70
CA LYS A 73 18.46 13.04 4.81
C LYS A 73 17.85 13.26 3.44
N ALA A 74 16.67 13.86 3.33
CA ALA A 74 16.09 14.20 2.04
C ALA A 74 16.97 15.20 1.25
N LYS A 75 17.62 16.15 1.94
CA LYS A 75 18.55 17.12 1.34
C LYS A 75 19.87 16.47 0.89
N GLU A 76 20.42 15.55 1.67
CA GLU A 76 21.66 14.83 1.37
C GLU A 76 21.51 13.89 0.16
N CYS A 77 20.30 13.41 -0.14
CA CYS A 77 20.03 12.57 -1.31
C CYS A 77 20.14 13.38 -2.61
N SER A 78 21.31 13.33 -3.26
CA SER A 78 21.57 13.96 -4.55
C SER A 78 20.91 13.21 -5.72
N GLU A 79 20.79 11.89 -5.61
CA GLU A 79 20.13 11.03 -6.60
C GLU A 79 18.66 10.79 -6.24
N GLN A 80 17.86 10.44 -7.26
CA GLN A 80 16.46 10.07 -7.07
C GLN A 80 16.36 8.76 -6.29
N LEU A 81 15.38 8.68 -5.40
CA LEU A 81 15.10 7.50 -4.60
C LEU A 81 13.60 7.22 -4.59
N SER A 82 13.26 5.94 -4.51
CA SER A 82 11.94 5.43 -4.16
C SER A 82 11.62 5.65 -2.67
N ALA A 83 10.35 5.55 -2.32
CA ALA A 83 9.92 5.57 -0.93
C ALA A 83 10.61 4.48 -0.09
N GLU A 84 10.78 3.27 -0.63
CA GLU A 84 11.45 2.15 0.03
C GLU A 84 12.92 2.47 0.34
N GLU A 85 13.65 2.98 -0.65
CA GLU A 85 15.06 3.35 -0.50
C GLU A 85 15.23 4.43 0.57
N PHE A 86 14.34 5.42 0.58
CA PHE A 86 14.39 6.48 1.60
C PHE A 86 14.02 5.96 3.00
N ALA A 87 13.04 5.06 3.11
CA ALA A 87 12.69 4.41 4.38
C ALA A 87 13.85 3.59 4.94
N ILE A 88 14.53 2.82 4.09
CA ILE A 88 15.74 2.05 4.43
C ILE A 88 16.87 2.97 4.86
N LEU A 89 17.09 4.08 4.13
CA LEU A 89 18.13 5.06 4.43
C LEU A 89 17.94 5.68 5.82
N LEU A 90 16.70 6.09 6.15
CA LEU A 90 16.36 6.59 7.48
C LEU A 90 16.54 5.52 8.55
N GLY A 91 16.04 4.30 8.32
CA GLY A 91 16.17 3.19 9.26
C GLY A 91 17.63 2.89 9.59
N LYS A 92 18.47 2.77 8.55
CA LYS A 92 19.92 2.59 8.68
C LYS A 92 20.57 3.72 9.48
N HIS A 93 20.22 4.98 9.20
CA HIS A 93 20.79 6.10 9.94
C HIS A 93 20.52 5.97 11.44
N PHE A 94 19.28 5.72 11.84
CA PHE A 94 18.94 5.63 13.27
C PHE A 94 19.62 4.43 13.95
N THR A 95 19.64 3.26 13.33
CA THR A 95 20.25 2.05 13.92
C THR A 95 21.78 2.09 13.97
N SER A 96 22.42 2.80 13.04
CA SER A 96 23.88 2.89 12.98
C SER A 96 24.44 4.06 13.79
N PHE A 97 23.72 5.19 13.86
CA PHE A 97 24.21 6.38 14.54
C PHE A 97 23.99 6.34 16.06
N TYR A 98 22.83 5.86 16.52
CA TYR A 98 22.48 5.84 17.94
C TYR A 98 22.77 4.48 18.57
N PRO A 99 23.73 4.36 19.51
CA PRO A 99 24.09 3.08 20.12
C PRO A 99 22.91 2.36 20.78
N GLN A 100 22.00 3.10 21.40
CA GLN A 100 20.85 2.59 22.14
C GLN A 100 19.68 2.13 21.25
N VAL A 101 19.64 2.51 19.97
CA VAL A 101 18.56 2.13 19.04
C VAL A 101 18.89 0.79 18.40
N PHE A 102 18.06 -0.23 18.65
CA PHE A 102 18.27 -1.57 18.09
C PHE A 102 17.34 -1.90 16.92
N THR A 103 16.25 -1.15 16.74
CA THR A 103 15.37 -1.28 15.57
C THR A 103 14.75 0.06 15.21
N ALA A 104 14.71 0.37 13.92
CA ALA A 104 13.98 1.50 13.36
C ALA A 104 12.90 0.99 12.42
N ILE A 105 11.66 1.40 12.65
CA ILE A 105 10.50 1.14 11.80
C ILE A 105 10.15 2.45 11.10
N VAL A 106 10.27 2.47 9.78
CA VAL A 106 9.98 3.66 8.97
C VAL A 106 8.85 3.33 8.01
N LYS A 107 7.72 4.02 8.15
CA LYS A 107 6.59 3.93 7.23
C LYS A 107 6.53 5.18 6.38
N ILE A 108 6.35 5.02 5.07
CA ILE A 108 6.18 6.13 4.15
C ILE A 108 4.91 5.92 3.34
N VAL A 109 4.12 6.98 3.23
CA VAL A 109 3.04 7.09 2.26
C VAL A 109 3.43 8.18 1.27
N GLU A 110 3.64 7.80 0.02
CA GLU A 110 3.94 8.70 -1.09
C GLU A 110 2.65 9.19 -1.74
N LYS A 111 2.58 10.49 -1.98
CA LYS A 111 1.52 11.06 -2.82
C LYS A 111 1.80 10.83 -4.29
N PRO A 112 0.80 10.42 -5.08
CA PRO A 112 0.97 10.06 -6.49
C PRO A 112 1.06 11.30 -7.38
N TRP A 113 2.19 12.00 -7.38
CA TRP A 113 2.40 13.07 -8.35
C TRP A 113 2.74 12.48 -9.72
N GLU A 114 1.77 12.54 -10.63
CA GLU A 114 1.87 12.02 -11.99
C GLU A 114 2.28 13.14 -12.95
N ARG A 115 3.29 12.88 -13.77
CA ARG A 115 3.70 13.84 -14.80
C ARG A 115 2.57 14.04 -15.81
N ILE A 116 2.20 15.28 -16.06
CA ILE A 116 1.19 15.60 -17.07
C ILE A 116 1.80 15.57 -18.48
N SER A 117 0.97 15.28 -19.48
CA SER A 117 1.31 15.47 -20.88
C SER A 117 0.50 16.63 -21.46
N VAL A 118 1.17 17.55 -22.15
CA VAL A 118 0.55 18.68 -22.87
C VAL A 118 0.86 18.49 -24.35
N ASN A 119 -0.17 18.48 -25.21
CA ASN A 119 -0.03 18.20 -26.65
C ASN A 119 0.70 16.87 -26.95
N GLY A 120 0.41 15.83 -26.16
CA GLY A 120 1.05 14.51 -26.30
C GLY A 120 2.49 14.42 -25.78
N GLN A 121 3.06 15.52 -25.25
CA GLN A 121 4.43 15.56 -24.76
C GLN A 121 4.48 15.63 -23.22
N PRO A 122 5.25 14.77 -22.53
CA PRO A 122 5.41 14.84 -21.08
C PRO A 122 6.03 16.17 -20.66
N HIS A 123 5.36 16.91 -19.77
CA HIS A 123 5.82 18.21 -19.30
C HIS A 123 7.10 18.10 -18.47
N GLU A 124 8.05 19.03 -18.63
CA GLU A 124 9.36 18.99 -17.97
C GLU A 124 9.31 19.09 -16.44
N HIS A 125 8.37 19.89 -15.92
CA HIS A 125 8.18 20.15 -14.49
C HIS A 125 6.69 20.26 -14.07
N GLY A 126 5.77 19.65 -14.82
CA GLY A 126 4.32 19.72 -14.57
C GLY A 126 3.78 18.39 -14.05
N PHE A 127 2.98 18.43 -12.99
CA PHE A 127 2.44 17.25 -12.32
C PHE A 127 0.96 17.45 -11.93
N LYS A 128 0.17 16.38 -12.00
CA LYS A 128 -1.18 16.29 -11.44
C LYS A 128 -1.19 15.26 -10.31
N LEU A 129 -2.12 15.40 -9.38
CA LEU A 129 -2.28 14.42 -8.32
C LEU A 129 -3.11 13.24 -8.85
N GLY A 130 -2.57 12.02 -8.73
CA GLY A 130 -3.30 10.76 -8.94
C GLY A 130 -4.16 10.39 -7.73
N SER A 131 -4.86 9.26 -7.81
CA SER A 131 -5.76 8.78 -6.75
C SER A 131 -5.11 7.79 -5.78
N GLU A 132 -4.12 7.04 -6.25
CA GLU A 132 -3.54 5.89 -5.55
C GLU A 132 -2.35 6.30 -4.68
N LYS A 133 -2.16 5.68 -3.52
CA LYS A 133 -0.99 5.97 -2.67
C LYS A 133 -0.03 4.79 -2.70
N HIS A 134 1.25 5.07 -2.96
CA HIS A 134 2.32 4.11 -2.78
C HIS A 134 2.75 4.12 -1.30
N THR A 135 2.67 2.95 -0.66
CA THR A 135 3.04 2.79 0.75
C THR A 135 4.25 1.88 0.89
N THR A 136 5.07 2.12 1.91
CA THR A 136 6.14 1.20 2.31
C THR A 136 6.34 1.20 3.82
N GLU A 137 6.77 0.06 4.35
CA GLU A 137 7.32 -0.09 5.69
C GLU A 137 8.68 -0.79 5.61
N ALA A 138 9.71 -0.13 6.15
CA ALA A 138 11.02 -0.72 6.36
C ALA A 138 11.27 -0.89 7.86
N ILE A 139 11.45 -2.14 8.29
CA ILE A 139 11.93 -2.49 9.64
C ILE A 139 13.41 -2.84 9.51
N VAL A 140 14.26 -1.95 10.00
CA VAL A 140 15.72 -2.10 9.97
C VAL A 140 16.19 -2.39 11.39
N GLN A 141 16.86 -3.52 11.58
CA GLN A 141 17.48 -3.86 12.85
C GLN A 141 18.97 -3.56 12.84
N LYS A 142 19.52 -3.23 14.01
CA LYS A 142 20.95 -3.00 14.19
C LYS A 142 21.81 -4.23 13.85
N SER A 143 21.24 -5.43 13.94
CA SER A 143 21.85 -6.69 13.48
C SER A 143 22.05 -6.78 11.97
N GLY A 144 21.50 -5.84 11.19
CA GLY A 144 21.53 -5.84 9.73
C GLY A 144 20.29 -6.47 9.08
N VAL A 145 19.39 -7.06 9.88
CA VAL A 145 18.13 -7.63 9.39
C VAL A 145 17.22 -6.53 8.83
N LEU A 146 16.66 -6.80 7.65
CA LEU A 146 15.65 -5.98 6.99
C LEU A 146 14.34 -6.76 6.89
N GLN A 147 13.22 -6.08 7.17
CA GLN A 147 11.91 -6.51 6.69
C GLN A 147 11.33 -5.35 5.89
N LEU A 148 11.05 -5.59 4.62
CA LEU A 148 10.57 -4.58 3.69
C LEU A 148 9.20 -4.99 3.15
N THR A 149 8.25 -4.10 3.31
CA THR A 149 6.89 -4.21 2.77
C THR A 149 6.63 -3.02 1.86
N SER A 150 6.06 -3.26 0.70
CA SER A 150 5.51 -2.21 -0.17
C SER A 150 4.03 -2.45 -0.40
N GLY A 151 3.32 -1.44 -0.86
CA GLY A 151 1.88 -1.55 -1.05
C GLY A 151 1.28 -0.41 -1.84
N VAL A 152 0.03 -0.60 -2.23
CA VAL A 152 -0.83 0.39 -2.85
C VAL A 152 -2.13 0.49 -2.06
N GLU A 153 -2.59 1.72 -1.84
CA GLU A 153 -3.90 2.05 -1.28
C GLU A 153 -4.68 2.92 -2.26
N GLY A 154 -6.01 2.83 -2.29
CA GLY A 154 -6.82 3.69 -3.16
C GLY A 154 -6.82 3.29 -4.65
N LEU A 155 -6.47 2.04 -4.97
CA LEU A 155 -6.52 1.52 -6.35
C LEU A 155 -7.96 1.14 -6.72
N SER A 156 -8.70 2.10 -7.26
CA SER A 156 -10.09 1.92 -7.67
C SER A 156 -10.20 1.20 -9.01
N LEU A 157 -10.83 0.03 -9.01
CA LEU A 157 -11.04 -0.81 -10.20
C LEU A 157 -12.52 -1.13 -10.35
N LEU A 158 -13.01 -1.11 -11.59
CA LEU A 158 -14.39 -1.46 -11.93
C LEU A 158 -14.42 -2.22 -13.26
N LYS A 159 -15.18 -3.32 -13.31
CA LYS A 159 -15.63 -3.93 -14.55
C LYS A 159 -17.15 -4.09 -14.53
N THR A 160 -17.78 -3.82 -15.66
CA THR A 160 -19.24 -3.78 -15.81
C THR A 160 -19.88 -5.15 -16.04
N THR A 161 -19.07 -6.17 -16.35
CA THR A 161 -19.48 -7.53 -16.65
C THR A 161 -18.45 -8.54 -16.13
N GLN A 162 -18.60 -9.83 -16.44
CA GLN A 162 -17.69 -10.90 -16.11
C GLN A 162 -17.51 -11.05 -14.59
N SER A 163 -18.59 -10.81 -13.85
CA SER A 163 -18.69 -11.17 -12.44
C SER A 163 -20.06 -11.74 -12.12
N GLY A 164 -20.09 -12.78 -11.30
CA GLY A 164 -21.32 -13.29 -10.71
C GLY A 164 -21.16 -13.54 -9.21
N PHE A 165 -22.24 -14.01 -8.61
CA PHE A 165 -22.29 -14.50 -7.24
C PHE A 165 -23.51 -15.41 -7.09
N GLU A 166 -23.26 -16.72 -7.04
CA GLU A 166 -24.25 -17.78 -6.94
C GLU A 166 -23.71 -18.92 -6.06
N GLY A 167 -24.57 -19.82 -5.60
CA GLY A 167 -24.23 -20.96 -4.75
C GLY A 167 -23.88 -20.60 -3.30
N PHE A 168 -24.29 -19.43 -2.82
CA PHE A 168 -24.06 -19.02 -1.44
C PHE A 168 -25.09 -19.65 -0.48
N ILE A 169 -24.70 -19.79 0.80
CA ILE A 169 -25.57 -20.32 1.84
C ILE A 169 -26.81 -19.44 1.98
N ARG A 170 -27.96 -20.08 2.10
CA ARG A 170 -29.25 -19.41 2.30
C ARG A 170 -29.79 -19.74 3.68
N ASP A 171 -30.26 -18.72 4.38
CA ASP A 171 -30.98 -18.81 5.63
C ASP A 171 -32.23 -17.91 5.61
N LYS A 172 -32.91 -17.79 6.75
CA LYS A 172 -34.11 -16.96 6.91
C LYS A 172 -33.90 -15.45 6.68
N TYR A 173 -32.66 -14.97 6.60
CA TYR A 173 -32.32 -13.57 6.36
C TYR A 173 -31.81 -13.31 4.93
N THR A 174 -31.72 -14.35 4.10
CA THR A 174 -31.14 -14.26 2.76
C THR A 174 -32.17 -13.76 1.74
N ALA A 175 -32.20 -12.44 1.52
CA ALA A 175 -33.01 -11.81 0.47
C ALA A 175 -32.27 -11.64 -0.87
N LEU A 176 -30.93 -11.78 -0.88
CA LEU A 176 -30.10 -11.57 -2.06
C LEU A 176 -30.41 -12.62 -3.14
N PRO A 177 -30.76 -12.20 -4.38
CA PRO A 177 -30.85 -13.10 -5.51
C PRO A 177 -29.46 -13.51 -5.98
N GLU A 178 -29.35 -14.73 -6.49
CA GLU A 178 -28.16 -15.17 -7.21
C GLU A 178 -28.08 -14.46 -8.57
N THR A 179 -26.87 -14.20 -9.04
CA THR A 179 -26.67 -13.69 -10.39
C THR A 179 -25.41 -14.25 -11.00
N ARG A 180 -25.43 -14.44 -12.32
CA ARG A 180 -24.26 -14.76 -13.13
C ARG A 180 -23.58 -13.55 -13.71
N GLU A 181 -24.28 -12.41 -13.71
CA GLU A 181 -23.82 -11.14 -14.27
C GLU A 181 -24.08 -9.99 -13.30
N ARG A 182 -23.04 -9.19 -13.05
CA ARG A 182 -23.10 -7.98 -12.24
C ARG A 182 -21.82 -7.18 -12.44
N MET A 183 -21.89 -5.90 -12.11
CA MET A 183 -20.67 -5.11 -11.93
C MET A 183 -19.85 -5.62 -10.74
N LEU A 184 -18.53 -5.50 -10.87
CA LEU A 184 -17.59 -5.65 -9.78
C LEU A 184 -16.77 -4.37 -9.68
N ALA A 185 -16.92 -3.65 -8.57
CA ALA A 185 -16.15 -2.46 -8.25
C ALA A 185 -15.49 -2.60 -6.87
N THR A 186 -14.26 -2.11 -6.74
CA THR A 186 -13.48 -2.21 -5.50
C THR A 186 -12.44 -1.09 -5.42
N GLU A 187 -12.09 -0.69 -4.20
CA GLU A 187 -10.89 0.10 -3.92
C GLU A 187 -9.83 -0.83 -3.31
N VAL A 188 -8.90 -1.31 -4.12
CA VAL A 188 -7.90 -2.29 -3.70
C VAL A 188 -6.89 -1.65 -2.75
N THR A 189 -6.73 -2.28 -1.58
CA THR A 189 -5.56 -2.09 -0.72
C THR A 189 -4.71 -3.36 -0.78
N ALA A 190 -3.48 -3.26 -1.26
CA ALA A 190 -2.55 -4.38 -1.36
C ALA A 190 -1.23 -4.05 -0.66
N SER A 191 -0.69 -5.01 0.08
CA SER A 191 0.66 -4.93 0.65
C SER A 191 1.40 -6.23 0.40
N TRP A 192 2.65 -6.16 -0.03
CA TRP A 192 3.49 -7.32 -0.29
C TRP A 192 4.83 -7.20 0.43
N ARG A 193 5.28 -8.32 0.99
CA ARG A 193 6.53 -8.40 1.75
C ARG A 193 7.62 -9.03 0.89
N TYR A 194 8.74 -8.35 0.75
CA TYR A 194 9.90 -8.89 0.06
C TYR A 194 10.61 -9.97 0.88
N SER A 195 11.32 -10.86 0.18
CA SER A 195 12.15 -11.92 0.74
C SER A 195 13.57 -11.46 1.10
N TYR A 196 13.87 -10.16 1.00
CA TYR A 196 15.19 -9.61 1.32
C TYR A 196 15.46 -9.69 2.82
N GLU A 197 16.57 -10.34 3.20
CA GLU A 197 16.96 -10.50 4.60
C GLU A 197 17.79 -9.31 5.10
N SER A 198 18.44 -8.58 4.19
CA SER A 198 19.29 -7.43 4.49
C SER A 198 19.31 -6.44 3.33
N VAL A 199 19.82 -5.24 3.54
CA VAL A 199 19.90 -4.24 2.46
C VAL A 199 20.86 -4.65 1.34
N SER A 200 21.89 -5.46 1.64
CA SER A 200 22.79 -5.98 0.60
C SER A 200 22.16 -7.05 -0.28
N SER A 201 21.05 -7.66 0.15
CA SER A 201 20.30 -8.63 -0.65
C SER A 201 19.35 -7.98 -1.68
N ILE A 202 19.19 -6.65 -1.65
CA ILE A 202 18.41 -5.91 -2.64
C ILE A 202 19.27 -5.71 -3.90
N PRO A 203 18.73 -5.99 -5.11
CA PRO A 203 19.41 -5.70 -6.36
C PRO A 203 19.90 -4.25 -6.44
N GLN A 204 21.19 -4.06 -6.74
CA GLN A 204 21.84 -2.74 -6.85
C GLN A 204 21.58 -2.11 -8.23
N LYS A 205 20.31 -1.89 -8.57
CA LYS A 205 19.86 -1.17 -9.77
C LYS A 205 19.11 0.08 -9.33
N SER A 206 19.42 1.22 -9.94
CA SER A 206 18.76 2.50 -9.64
C SER A 206 17.24 2.38 -9.80
N LEU A 207 16.48 2.86 -8.80
CA LEU A 207 15.01 2.87 -8.78
C LEU A 207 14.37 1.48 -8.97
N TYR A 208 15.10 0.41 -8.66
CA TYR A 208 14.62 -0.97 -8.80
C TYR A 208 13.32 -1.23 -8.02
N LEU A 209 13.22 -0.73 -6.78
CA LEU A 209 12.03 -0.92 -5.95
C LEU A 209 10.81 -0.15 -6.48
N ASN A 210 11.03 1.03 -7.07
CA ASN A 210 9.97 1.77 -7.78
C ASN A 210 9.50 1.02 -9.04
N GLU A 211 10.41 0.48 -9.83
CA GLU A 211 10.04 -0.38 -10.96
C GLU A 211 9.25 -1.60 -10.50
N GLN A 212 9.68 -2.26 -9.41
CA GLN A 212 8.96 -3.40 -8.84
C GLN A 212 7.56 -3.02 -8.36
N TYR A 213 7.40 -1.88 -7.69
CA TYR A 213 6.10 -1.37 -7.30
C TYR A 213 5.16 -1.22 -8.51
N LEU A 214 5.62 -0.58 -9.58
CA LEU A 214 4.83 -0.40 -10.80
C LEU A 214 4.47 -1.74 -11.46
N ASN A 215 5.40 -2.69 -11.50
CA ASN A 215 5.19 -4.02 -12.07
C ASN A 215 4.18 -4.85 -11.27
N VAL A 216 4.27 -4.82 -9.93
CA VAL A 216 3.31 -5.51 -9.04
C VAL A 216 1.93 -4.90 -9.21
N LYS A 217 1.82 -3.57 -9.20
CA LYS A 217 0.55 -2.87 -9.45
C LYS A 217 -0.04 -3.28 -10.79
N LYS A 218 0.76 -3.30 -11.85
CA LYS A 218 0.33 -3.79 -13.17
C LYS A 218 -0.17 -5.23 -13.10
N ALA A 219 0.53 -6.13 -12.41
CA ALA A 219 0.09 -7.52 -12.28
C ALA A 219 -1.25 -7.68 -11.55
N LEU A 220 -1.51 -6.85 -10.53
CA LEU A 220 -2.81 -6.80 -9.85
C LEU A 220 -3.92 -6.37 -10.81
N VAL A 221 -3.69 -5.29 -11.56
CA VAL A 221 -4.64 -4.76 -12.57
C VAL A 221 -4.89 -5.78 -13.68
N ASP A 222 -3.83 -6.35 -14.25
CA ASP A 222 -3.92 -7.38 -15.29
C ASP A 222 -4.74 -8.60 -14.82
N ALA A 223 -4.57 -9.02 -13.55
CA ALA A 223 -5.29 -10.16 -12.99
C ALA A 223 -6.78 -9.85 -12.70
N PHE A 224 -7.11 -8.60 -12.37
CA PHE A 224 -8.50 -8.17 -12.17
C PHE A 224 -9.28 -8.13 -13.48
N PHE A 225 -8.67 -7.59 -14.55
CA PHE A 225 -9.32 -7.39 -15.85
C PHE A 225 -9.23 -8.60 -16.77
N GLY A 226 -8.10 -9.31 -16.81
CA GLY A 226 -7.83 -10.33 -17.82
C GLY A 226 -7.57 -9.74 -19.21
N PRO A 227 -7.67 -10.54 -20.28
CA PRO A 227 -7.45 -10.08 -21.66
C PRO A 227 -8.44 -8.98 -22.06
N PRO A 228 -8.01 -7.88 -22.71
CA PRO A 228 -8.86 -6.74 -23.02
C PRO A 228 -10.13 -7.06 -23.81
N GLU A 229 -10.09 -8.07 -24.68
CA GLU A 229 -11.17 -8.38 -25.61
C GLU A 229 -12.33 -9.18 -24.96
N ARG A 230 -12.06 -9.90 -23.87
CA ARG A 230 -13.03 -10.84 -23.26
C ARG A 230 -13.10 -10.78 -21.73
N GLY A 231 -12.14 -10.11 -21.11
CA GLY A 231 -11.94 -10.08 -19.68
C GLY A 231 -11.69 -11.46 -19.05
N VAL A 232 -11.88 -11.54 -17.73
CA VAL A 232 -11.85 -12.78 -16.96
C VAL A 232 -13.05 -12.83 -16.01
N TYR A 233 -13.72 -13.98 -15.98
CA TYR A 233 -14.88 -14.19 -15.10
C TYR A 233 -14.47 -14.24 -13.63
N SER A 234 -15.23 -13.55 -12.78
CA SER A 234 -15.10 -13.55 -11.32
C SER A 234 -16.34 -14.16 -10.68
N ALA A 235 -16.21 -15.40 -10.19
CA ALA A 235 -17.29 -16.07 -9.45
C ALA A 235 -17.53 -15.46 -8.05
N SER A 236 -16.54 -14.76 -7.51
CA SER A 236 -16.60 -14.05 -6.23
C SER A 236 -15.40 -13.12 -6.06
N VAL A 237 -15.53 -12.11 -5.19
CA VAL A 237 -14.41 -11.23 -4.83
C VAL A 237 -13.26 -12.04 -4.21
N GLN A 238 -13.57 -13.05 -3.40
CA GLN A 238 -12.59 -13.98 -2.82
C GLN A 238 -11.75 -14.67 -3.90
N SER A 239 -12.41 -15.15 -4.97
CA SER A 239 -11.72 -15.81 -6.08
C SER A 239 -10.79 -14.84 -6.80
N THR A 240 -11.29 -13.65 -7.18
CA THR A 240 -10.46 -12.62 -7.84
C THR A 240 -9.29 -12.18 -6.96
N LEU A 241 -9.51 -11.95 -5.67
CA LEU A 241 -8.47 -11.61 -4.71
C LEU A 241 -7.37 -12.66 -4.68
N LEU A 242 -7.74 -13.94 -4.57
CA LEU A 242 -6.79 -15.04 -4.58
C LEU A 242 -6.01 -15.11 -5.90
N GLN A 243 -6.66 -14.90 -7.04
CA GLN A 243 -5.99 -14.91 -8.34
C GLN A 243 -5.03 -13.72 -8.51
N MET A 244 -5.38 -12.54 -8.02
CA MET A 244 -4.49 -11.38 -7.98
C MET A 244 -3.25 -11.67 -7.12
N ALA A 245 -3.43 -12.25 -5.92
CA ALA A 245 -2.31 -12.64 -5.06
C ALA A 245 -1.40 -13.69 -5.73
N LYS A 246 -2.00 -14.70 -6.36
CA LYS A 246 -1.27 -15.74 -7.12
C LYS A 246 -0.54 -15.16 -8.32
N ALA A 247 -1.11 -14.18 -9.04
CA ALA A 247 -0.46 -13.53 -10.17
C ALA A 247 0.81 -12.78 -9.73
N VAL A 248 0.75 -12.09 -8.59
CA VAL A 248 1.94 -11.43 -8.01
C VAL A 248 2.97 -12.48 -7.58
N LEU A 249 2.61 -13.46 -6.74
CA LEU A 249 3.56 -14.50 -6.31
C LEU A 249 4.05 -15.38 -7.46
N GLY A 250 3.30 -15.53 -8.55
CA GLY A 250 3.74 -16.28 -9.73
C GLY A 250 4.79 -15.53 -10.54
N ARG A 251 4.72 -14.20 -10.59
CA ARG A 251 5.61 -13.34 -11.41
C ARG A 251 6.83 -12.83 -10.65
N PHE A 252 6.75 -12.66 -9.34
CA PHE A 252 7.77 -12.01 -8.52
C PHE A 252 8.34 -12.98 -7.47
N SER A 253 9.52 -13.55 -7.74
CA SER A 253 10.20 -14.52 -6.88
C SER A 253 10.75 -13.91 -5.59
N ASP A 254 11.04 -12.62 -5.64
CA ASP A 254 11.51 -11.77 -4.54
C ASP A 254 10.38 -11.36 -3.57
N ILE A 255 9.12 -11.67 -3.85
CA ILE A 255 7.99 -11.46 -2.95
C ILE A 255 7.63 -12.74 -2.21
N SER A 256 7.56 -12.65 -0.88
CA SER A 256 7.32 -13.77 0.05
C SER A 256 5.84 -13.91 0.42
N SER A 257 5.11 -12.81 0.51
CA SER A 257 3.67 -12.79 0.82
C SER A 257 2.98 -11.55 0.25
N VAL A 258 1.68 -11.68 -0.01
CA VAL A 258 0.79 -10.62 -0.47
C VAL A 258 -0.46 -10.65 0.39
N LYS A 259 -0.87 -9.48 0.87
CA LYS A 259 -2.12 -9.25 1.60
C LYS A 259 -2.95 -8.27 0.79
N LEU A 260 -4.24 -8.58 0.62
CA LEU A 260 -5.19 -7.78 -0.14
C LEU A 260 -6.45 -7.57 0.71
N LYS A 261 -6.98 -6.36 0.65
CA LYS A 261 -8.32 -5.99 1.10
C LYS A 261 -9.07 -5.34 -0.07
N MET A 262 -10.24 -5.87 -0.37
CA MET A 262 -11.06 -5.51 -1.52
C MET A 262 -12.51 -5.31 -1.06
N PRO A 263 -12.93 -4.08 -0.71
CA PRO A 263 -14.33 -3.79 -0.48
C PRO A 263 -15.13 -3.97 -1.78
N ASN A 264 -16.32 -4.55 -1.70
CA ASN A 264 -17.22 -4.66 -2.84
C ASN A 264 -18.12 -3.43 -2.89
N ILE A 265 -17.76 -2.46 -3.73
CA ILE A 265 -18.52 -1.23 -3.96
C ILE A 265 -19.72 -1.59 -4.85
N HIS A 266 -20.92 -1.26 -4.41
CA HIS A 266 -22.14 -1.73 -5.04
C HIS A 266 -22.63 -0.78 -6.13
N PHE A 267 -23.04 -1.35 -7.25
CA PHE A 267 -23.80 -0.70 -8.30
C PHE A 267 -25.13 -1.44 -8.40
N LEU A 268 -26.18 -0.89 -7.78
CA LEU A 268 -27.46 -1.57 -7.64
C LEU A 268 -28.36 -1.26 -8.85
N PRO A 269 -28.99 -2.26 -9.49
CA PRO A 269 -29.96 -2.06 -10.56
C PRO A 269 -31.08 -1.09 -10.16
N VAL A 270 -31.31 -0.04 -10.96
CA VAL A 270 -32.37 0.93 -10.69
C VAL A 270 -33.69 0.44 -11.28
N ASN A 271 -34.70 0.23 -10.44
CA ASN A 271 -36.07 -0.02 -10.85
C ASN A 271 -36.97 0.99 -10.14
N ILE A 272 -37.78 1.74 -10.91
CA ILE A 272 -38.70 2.75 -10.38
C ILE A 272 -40.10 2.39 -10.81
N SER A 273 -41.00 2.22 -9.84
CA SER A 273 -42.43 2.00 -10.08
C SER A 273 -43.27 3.03 -9.33
N SER A 274 -44.39 3.42 -9.94
CA SER A 274 -45.41 4.27 -9.33
C SER A 274 -46.75 3.56 -9.37
N LYS A 275 -47.61 3.84 -8.38
CA LYS A 275 -48.97 3.30 -8.34
C LYS A 275 -49.81 3.77 -9.54
N ASP A 276 -49.60 5.00 -10.01
CA ASP A 276 -50.42 5.63 -11.05
C ASP A 276 -49.94 5.31 -12.48
N HIS A 277 -48.66 4.95 -12.63
CA HIS A 277 -48.01 4.78 -13.93
C HIS A 277 -47.33 3.43 -14.14
N GLY A 278 -47.46 2.50 -13.18
CA GLY A 278 -46.81 1.20 -13.26
C GLY A 278 -45.27 1.30 -13.22
N SER A 279 -44.58 0.56 -14.08
CA SER A 279 -43.11 0.60 -14.19
C SER A 279 -42.66 1.84 -14.97
N ILE A 280 -42.00 2.78 -14.29
CA ILE A 280 -41.42 3.98 -14.91
C ILE A 280 -40.03 3.67 -15.45
N VAL A 281 -39.20 2.99 -14.64
CA VAL A 281 -37.88 2.51 -15.03
C VAL A 281 -37.80 1.04 -14.71
N LYS A 282 -37.49 0.24 -15.73
CA LYS A 282 -37.15 -1.17 -15.59
C LYS A 282 -35.69 -1.31 -15.97
N PHE A 283 -34.91 -1.96 -15.11
CA PHE A 283 -33.51 -2.21 -15.38
C PHE A 283 -33.32 -3.12 -16.60
N ASP A 284 -32.40 -2.72 -17.50
CA ASP A 284 -32.02 -3.46 -18.71
C ASP A 284 -30.49 -3.39 -18.92
N ASP A 285 -29.75 -3.67 -17.84
CA ASP A 285 -28.27 -3.64 -17.78
C ASP A 285 -27.64 -2.25 -18.02
N ASP A 286 -28.38 -1.17 -17.79
CA ASP A 286 -28.04 0.19 -18.20
C ASP A 286 -27.86 1.20 -17.04
N VAL A 287 -28.81 1.29 -16.11
CA VAL A 287 -28.85 2.32 -15.06
C VAL A 287 -28.67 1.70 -13.67
N TYR A 288 -27.65 2.18 -12.97
CA TYR A 288 -27.24 1.67 -11.66
C TYR A 288 -27.12 2.80 -10.63
N LEU A 289 -27.48 2.50 -9.38
CA LEU A 289 -27.22 3.35 -8.23
C LEU A 289 -25.85 2.98 -7.63
N PRO A 290 -24.81 3.83 -7.75
CA PRO A 290 -23.55 3.62 -7.06
C PRO A 290 -23.73 3.86 -5.56
N THR A 291 -23.24 2.94 -4.74
CA THR A 291 -23.22 3.10 -3.28
C THR A 291 -21.97 2.43 -2.70
N ASP A 292 -21.28 3.18 -1.86
CA ASP A 292 -20.12 2.75 -1.08
C ASP A 292 -20.50 2.33 0.35
N GLU A 293 -21.73 2.62 0.80
CA GLU A 293 -22.21 2.34 2.14
C GLU A 293 -23.62 1.70 2.16
N PRO A 294 -23.79 0.51 2.77
CA PRO A 294 -22.75 -0.40 3.26
C PRO A 294 -22.05 -1.12 2.09
N HIS A 295 -20.82 -1.58 2.29
CA HIS A 295 -20.10 -2.44 1.35
C HIS A 295 -19.66 -3.76 1.99
N GLY A 296 -19.59 -4.82 1.18
CA GLY A 296 -18.92 -6.05 1.62
C GLY A 296 -17.42 -5.82 1.79
N SER A 297 -16.77 -6.41 2.79
CA SER A 297 -15.32 -6.31 2.98
C SER A 297 -14.67 -7.69 2.89
N ILE A 298 -13.79 -7.88 1.92
CA ILE A 298 -13.10 -9.15 1.68
C ILE A 298 -11.60 -8.92 1.85
N GLU A 299 -10.95 -9.78 2.63
CA GLU A 299 -9.52 -9.70 2.92
C GLU A 299 -8.91 -11.10 2.90
N ALA A 300 -7.70 -11.23 2.33
CA ALA A 300 -6.90 -12.44 2.50
C ALA A 300 -5.40 -12.13 2.40
N SER A 301 -4.61 -13.02 3.00
CA SER A 301 -3.16 -13.05 2.87
C SER A 301 -2.75 -14.38 2.23
N LEU A 302 -1.87 -14.32 1.23
CA LEU A 302 -1.26 -15.48 0.61
C LEU A 302 0.26 -15.38 0.77
N SER A 303 0.89 -16.43 1.27
CA SER A 303 2.33 -16.52 1.43
C SER A 303 2.88 -17.78 0.77
N ARG A 304 4.16 -17.74 0.44
CA ARG A 304 4.90 -18.93 0.04
C ARG A 304 5.12 -19.82 1.27
N PHE A 305 5.17 -21.15 1.10
CA PHE A 305 5.27 -22.09 2.22
C PHE A 305 6.52 -21.92 3.09
N TRP A 306 7.59 -21.34 2.54
CA TRP A 306 8.84 -21.06 3.25
C TRP A 306 8.87 -19.66 3.90
N SER A 307 7.86 -18.82 3.63
CA SER A 307 7.76 -17.50 4.23
C SER A 307 7.26 -17.59 5.67
N LYS A 308 7.94 -16.91 6.59
CA LYS A 308 7.39 -16.66 7.93
C LYS A 308 6.36 -15.53 7.78
N MET A 309 5.07 -15.88 7.84
CA MET A 309 3.98 -14.87 7.90
C MET A 309 4.16 -13.96 9.10
#